data_AF-A0A3M8VRX1-F1
#
_entry.id   AF-A0A3M8VRX1-F1
#
_cell.length_a   1.000
_cell.length_b   1.000
_cell.length_c   1.000
_cell.angle_alpha   90.00
_cell.angle_beta   90.00
_cell.angle_gamma   90.00
#
_symmetry.space_group_name_H-M   'P 1'
#
loop_
_entity.id
_entity.type
_entity.pdbx_description
1 polymer ?
#
loop_
_entity_poly.entity_id
_entity_poly.type
_entity_poly.pdbx_seq_one_letter_code
_entity_poly.pdbx_strand_id
1 'polypeptide(L)'
;MWVEPGALRWRRGRTAVTVPGARVRRVKAAGRSLTVVLVDEAQNGAVMTVRHRDAAVVAALGADIEAIMDDAGPAEHPRPVSREVVPVWPVRVLTGLRDRVLHGSPWWRRALWYVVLGLPPAVWLPVEPRGLGLLAWLSLPLSIGMLRIWVGMAELDTRWVIWRRGVTVRARFETDLLSESPNSYRVHFRTLDGHEVTANAHLRGRGDEIRYDPQDPTRVLVPTRVAWLGIALAAFMVSGIWGVACGVPTILWLNRLSALPF
;
A
#
# COMPACT_ATOMS: atom_id res chain seq x y z
N MET A 1 22.77 -21.18 4.53
CA MET A 1 23.94 -20.33 4.81
C MET A 1 24.08 -19.41 3.62
N TRP A 2 24.30 -18.13 3.85
CA TRP A 2 24.48 -17.16 2.79
C TRP A 2 25.46 -16.09 3.23
N VAL A 3 25.97 -15.38 2.24
CA VAL A 3 26.99 -14.37 2.41
C VAL A 3 26.36 -12.99 2.16
N GLU A 4 26.62 -12.04 3.04
CA GLU A 4 26.26 -10.62 2.89
C GLU A 4 27.54 -9.77 2.92
N PRO A 5 27.54 -8.54 2.38
CA PRO A 5 28.74 -7.69 2.38
C PRO A 5 29.38 -7.58 3.77
N GLY A 6 30.59 -8.14 3.92
CA GLY A 6 31.36 -8.11 5.17
C GLY A 6 30.93 -9.09 6.28
N ALA A 7 29.92 -9.94 6.05
CA ALA A 7 29.44 -10.88 7.07
C ALA A 7 28.90 -12.20 6.51
N LEU A 8 29.20 -13.28 7.23
CA LEU A 8 28.67 -14.60 6.99
C LEU A 8 27.42 -14.83 7.85
N ARG A 9 26.30 -15.17 7.22
CA ARG A 9 25.06 -15.50 7.92
C ARG A 9 24.67 -16.95 7.74
N TRP A 10 24.23 -17.57 8.82
CA TRP A 10 23.53 -18.83 8.72
C TRP A 10 22.36 -18.90 9.68
N ARG A 11 21.39 -19.70 9.26
CA ARG A 11 20.23 -20.01 10.05
C ARG A 11 20.20 -21.50 10.32
N ARG A 12 20.15 -21.88 11.60
CA ARG A 12 19.91 -23.25 12.04
C ARG A 12 18.61 -23.25 12.84
N GLY A 13 17.52 -23.69 12.20
CA GLY A 13 16.18 -23.63 12.78
C GLY A 13 15.73 -22.19 13.09
N ARG A 14 15.63 -21.87 14.39
CA ARG A 14 15.14 -20.58 14.92
C ARG A 14 16.25 -19.57 15.23
N THR A 15 17.50 -20.01 15.18
CA THR A 15 18.67 -19.16 15.48
C THR A 15 19.30 -18.71 14.19
N ALA A 16 19.34 -17.40 13.97
CA ALA A 16 20.18 -16.77 12.97
C ALA A 16 21.48 -16.33 13.65
N VAL A 17 22.61 -16.74 13.09
CA VAL A 17 23.93 -16.35 13.57
C VAL A 17 24.59 -15.52 12.47
N THR A 18 25.07 -14.34 12.86
CA THR A 18 25.82 -13.43 11.99
C THR A 18 27.25 -13.36 12.49
N VAL A 19 28.19 -13.77 11.64
CA VAL A 19 29.62 -13.74 11.93
C VAL A 19 30.31 -12.74 10.99
N PRO A 20 31.01 -11.72 11.51
CA PRO A 20 31.81 -10.82 10.68
C PRO A 20 32.92 -11.55 9.92
N GLY A 21 33.25 -11.11 8.71
CA GLY A 21 34.34 -11.66 7.89
C GLY A 21 35.67 -11.78 8.62
N ALA A 22 36.02 -10.76 9.41
CA ALA A 22 37.24 -10.70 10.24
C ALA A 22 37.37 -11.82 11.30
N ARG A 23 36.28 -12.56 11.59
CA ARG A 23 36.29 -13.69 12.53
C ARG A 23 36.40 -15.05 11.83
N VAL A 24 36.48 -15.08 10.50
CA VAL A 24 36.67 -16.31 9.72
C VAL A 24 38.17 -16.55 9.51
N ARG A 25 38.71 -17.65 10.06
CA ARG A 25 40.15 -17.94 10.03
C ARG A 25 40.58 -18.69 8.78
N ARG A 26 39.73 -19.63 8.34
CA ARG A 26 40.06 -20.52 7.23
C ARG A 26 38.80 -21.09 6.63
N VAL A 27 38.76 -21.13 5.30
CA VAL A 27 37.78 -21.86 4.53
C VAL A 27 38.48 -22.99 3.79
N LYS A 28 37.88 -24.17 3.78
CA LYS A 28 38.31 -25.31 2.96
C LYS A 28 37.10 -25.86 2.22
N ALA A 29 37.06 -25.65 0.91
CA ALA A 29 36.12 -26.32 0.02
C ALA A 29 36.73 -27.65 -0.45
N ALA A 30 36.07 -28.75 -0.17
CA ALA A 30 36.46 -30.09 -0.62
C ALA A 30 35.23 -30.77 -1.25
N GLY A 31 35.18 -30.74 -2.59
CA GLY A 31 34.08 -31.31 -3.38
C GLY A 31 32.72 -30.75 -2.98
N ARG A 32 31.91 -31.59 -2.32
CA ARG A 32 30.54 -31.27 -1.86
C ARG A 32 30.46 -30.73 -0.43
N SER A 33 31.61 -30.45 0.19
CA SER A 33 31.68 -30.00 1.57
C SER A 33 32.50 -28.73 1.71
N LEU A 34 31.98 -27.79 2.50
CA LEU A 34 32.63 -26.55 2.89
C LEU A 34 32.91 -26.61 4.39
N THR A 35 34.17 -26.43 4.77
CA THR A 35 34.56 -26.33 6.19
C THR A 35 35.04 -24.92 6.47
N VAL A 36 34.35 -24.24 7.39
CA VAL A 36 34.66 -22.88 7.82
C VAL A 36 35.14 -22.94 9.27
N VAL A 37 36.35 -22.44 9.53
CA VAL A 37 36.95 -22.37 10.87
C VAL A 37 36.82 -20.94 11.38
N LEU A 38 36.10 -20.77 12.48
CA LEU A 38 35.85 -19.46 13.09
C LEU A 38 36.82 -19.22 14.27
N VAL A 39 37.21 -17.95 14.47
CA VAL A 39 37.90 -17.49 15.68
C VAL A 39 36.85 -17.15 16.72
N ASP A 40 36.62 -18.05 17.68
CA ASP A 40 35.83 -17.77 18.87
C ASP A 40 36.79 -17.56 20.05
N GLU A 41 36.63 -16.47 20.80
CA GLU A 41 37.47 -16.14 21.97
C GLU A 41 37.24 -17.10 23.14
N ALA A 42 36.12 -17.83 23.15
CA ALA A 42 35.74 -18.71 24.26
C ALA A 42 36.05 -20.20 24.05
N GLN A 43 36.21 -20.67 22.80
CA GLN A 43 36.41 -22.10 22.51
C GLN A 43 37.32 -22.28 21.30
N ASN A 44 38.34 -23.14 21.45
CA ASN A 44 39.24 -23.60 20.39
C ASN A 44 38.50 -23.82 19.07
N GLY A 45 38.63 -22.86 18.15
CA GLY A 45 38.22 -22.92 16.74
C GLY A 45 36.91 -23.65 16.48
N ALA A 46 35.77 -22.95 16.52
CA ALA A 46 34.51 -23.53 16.10
C ALA A 46 34.58 -23.93 14.61
N VAL A 47 34.58 -25.23 14.34
CA VAL A 47 34.58 -25.79 12.98
C VAL A 47 33.15 -26.02 12.52
N MET A 48 32.75 -25.34 11.45
CA MET A 48 31.45 -25.52 10.82
C MET A 48 31.61 -26.23 9.47
N THR A 49 30.98 -27.39 9.33
CA THR A 49 30.95 -28.13 8.06
C THR A 49 29.56 -28.02 7.43
N VAL A 50 29.50 -27.51 6.21
CA VAL A 50 28.29 -27.47 5.38
C VAL A 50 28.45 -28.44 4.23
N ARG A 51 27.45 -29.30 4.03
CA ARG A 51 27.38 -30.20 2.86
C ARG A 51 26.30 -29.71 1.92
N HIS A 52 26.60 -29.68 0.63
CA HIS A 52 25.65 -29.35 -0.41
C HIS A 52 25.68 -30.40 -1.52
N ARG A 53 24.57 -30.57 -2.24
CA ARG A 53 24.46 -31.59 -3.30
C ARG A 53 25.32 -31.22 -4.52
N ASP A 54 25.42 -29.94 -4.79
CA ASP A 54 26.19 -29.37 -5.89
C ASP A 54 27.55 -28.84 -5.42
N ALA A 55 28.62 -29.30 -6.07
CA ALA A 55 30.00 -28.90 -5.80
C ALA A 55 30.33 -27.51 -6.35
N ALA A 56 29.67 -27.08 -7.44
CA ALA A 56 29.87 -25.74 -8.00
C ALA A 56 29.36 -24.66 -7.03
N VAL A 57 28.22 -24.91 -6.38
CA VAL A 57 27.67 -24.04 -5.33
C VAL A 57 28.59 -23.96 -4.10
N VAL A 58 29.26 -25.07 -3.75
CA VAL A 58 30.22 -25.10 -2.64
C VAL A 58 31.48 -24.31 -2.98
N ALA A 59 31.98 -24.41 -4.21
CA ALA A 59 33.13 -23.66 -4.68
C ALA A 59 32.83 -22.15 -4.75
N ALA A 60 31.68 -21.77 -5.31
CA ALA A 60 31.23 -20.37 -5.37
C ALA A 60 31.07 -19.77 -3.97
N LEU A 61 30.37 -20.47 -3.07
CA LEU A 61 30.20 -20.02 -1.69
C LEU A 61 31.55 -19.95 -0.94
N GLY A 62 32.50 -20.83 -1.26
CA GLY A 62 33.86 -20.76 -0.71
C GLY A 62 34.60 -19.50 -1.15
N ALA A 63 34.55 -19.17 -2.44
CA ALA A 63 35.17 -17.97 -3.01
C ALA A 63 34.55 -16.68 -2.44
N ASP A 64 33.23 -16.63 -2.28
CA ASP A 64 32.55 -15.46 -1.69
C ASP A 64 32.97 -15.21 -0.23
N ILE A 65 33.22 -16.27 0.54
CA ILE A 65 33.68 -16.14 1.93
C ILE A 65 35.16 -15.74 1.98
N GLU A 66 35.99 -16.24 1.05
CA GLU A 66 37.40 -15.85 0.93
C GLU A 66 37.54 -14.38 0.55
N ALA A 67 36.72 -13.89 -0.39
CA ALA A 67 36.68 -12.46 -0.73
C ALA A 67 36.36 -11.57 0.48
N ILE A 68 35.42 -12.00 1.33
CA ILE A 68 35.08 -11.26 2.56
C ILE A 68 36.16 -11.36 3.64
N MET A 69 36.94 -12.45 3.67
CA MET A 69 38.10 -12.54 4.56
C MET A 69 39.17 -11.53 4.16
N ASP A 70 39.45 -11.42 2.86
CA ASP A 70 40.47 -10.50 2.34
C ASP A 70 40.06 -9.04 2.48
N ASP A 71 38.78 -8.71 2.22
CA ASP A 71 38.24 -7.35 2.34
C ASP A 71 38.17 -6.85 3.79
N ALA A 72 38.10 -7.75 4.79
CA ALA A 72 37.85 -7.35 6.17
C ALA A 72 39.08 -6.79 6.90
N GLY A 73 40.31 -7.08 6.41
CA GLY A 73 41.57 -6.65 7.04
C GLY A 73 41.75 -7.07 8.51
N PRO A 74 42.93 -6.84 9.12
CA PRO A 74 43.14 -7.04 10.55
C PRO A 74 42.44 -5.92 11.33
N ALA A 75 41.15 -6.09 11.62
CA ALA A 75 40.40 -5.12 12.42
C ALA A 75 40.86 -5.12 13.88
N GLU A 76 41.32 -3.97 14.38
CA GLU A 76 41.80 -3.78 15.77
C GLU A 76 40.74 -4.09 16.84
N HIS A 77 39.46 -4.05 16.49
CA HIS A 77 38.34 -4.36 17.40
C HIS A 77 37.31 -5.27 16.70
N PRO A 78 37.50 -6.59 16.76
CA PRO A 78 36.65 -7.51 16.04
C PRO A 78 35.24 -7.59 16.66
N ARG A 79 34.23 -7.16 15.89
CA ARG A 79 32.81 -7.17 16.30
C ARG A 79 32.38 -8.55 16.84
N PRO A 80 31.57 -8.59 17.92
CA PRO A 80 31.12 -9.85 18.49
C PRO A 80 30.13 -10.57 17.56
N VAL A 81 30.11 -11.91 17.66
CA VAL A 81 29.14 -12.74 16.94
C VAL A 81 27.74 -12.48 17.48
N SER A 82 26.83 -12.01 16.62
CA SER A 82 25.43 -11.78 17.01
C SER A 82 24.60 -13.05 16.80
N ARG A 83 23.84 -13.43 17.83
CA ARG A 83 22.91 -14.57 17.81
C ARG A 83 21.50 -14.04 18.04
N GLU A 84 20.68 -14.07 17.00
CA GLU A 84 19.27 -13.67 17.08
C GLU A 84 18.36 -14.90 17.12
N VAL A 85 17.49 -14.94 18.12
CA VAL A 85 16.42 -15.94 18.23
C VAL A 85 15.13 -15.32 17.74
N VAL A 86 14.58 -15.87 16.66
CA VAL A 86 13.31 -15.36 16.10
C VAL A 86 12.15 -15.69 17.06
N PRO A 87 11.35 -14.70 17.51
CA PRO A 87 10.27 -14.94 18.45
C PRO A 87 9.14 -15.80 17.85
N VAL A 88 8.45 -16.55 18.73
CA VAL A 88 7.41 -17.51 18.38
C VAL A 88 6.10 -16.80 17.99
N TRP A 89 5.40 -17.33 16.98
CA TRP A 89 4.01 -17.00 16.68
C TRP A 89 3.14 -17.53 17.83
N PRO A 90 2.43 -16.71 18.64
CA PRO A 90 1.66 -15.51 18.26
C PRO A 90 2.19 -14.17 18.78
N VAL A 91 3.29 -14.16 19.54
CA VAL A 91 3.85 -12.93 20.16
C VAL A 91 4.26 -11.91 19.11
N ARG A 92 4.79 -12.37 17.97
CA ARG A 92 5.13 -11.51 16.82
C ARG A 92 3.93 -10.77 16.22
N VAL A 93 2.75 -11.38 16.22
CA VAL A 93 1.52 -10.75 15.69
C VAL A 93 1.06 -9.67 16.67
N LEU A 94 1.04 -9.98 17.96
CA LEU A 94 0.67 -9.04 19.02
C LEU A 94 1.60 -7.82 19.08
N THR A 95 2.92 -8.03 19.01
CA THR A 95 3.87 -6.90 19.01
C THR A 95 3.76 -6.08 17.73
N GLY A 96 3.63 -6.71 16.56
CA GLY A 96 3.43 -6.01 15.29
C GLY A 96 2.12 -5.23 15.23
N LEU A 97 1.04 -5.72 15.86
CA LEU A 97 -0.26 -5.03 15.92
C LEU A 97 -0.22 -3.87 16.92
N ARG A 98 0.43 -4.05 18.06
CA ARG A 98 0.69 -3.01 19.05
C ARG A 98 1.50 -1.85 18.44
N ASP A 99 2.58 -2.15 17.73
CA ASP A 99 3.41 -1.12 17.09
C ASP A 99 2.64 -0.38 15.98
N ARG A 100 1.80 -1.07 15.20
CA ARG A 100 0.96 -0.42 14.19
C ARG A 100 -0.15 0.45 14.79
N VAL A 101 -0.68 0.12 15.96
CA VAL A 101 -1.68 0.97 16.64
C VAL A 101 -1.04 2.20 17.27
N LEU A 102 0.13 2.04 17.90
CA LEU A 102 0.82 3.13 18.58
C LEU A 102 1.52 4.09 17.60
N HIS A 103 2.24 3.55 16.62
CA HIS A 103 3.09 4.34 15.70
C HIS A 103 2.57 4.36 14.25
N GLY A 104 1.55 3.57 13.92
CA GLY A 104 1.00 3.54 12.56
C GLY A 104 -0.01 4.65 12.27
N SER A 105 -0.58 4.59 11.07
CA SER A 105 -1.50 5.61 10.58
C SER A 105 -2.71 5.76 11.50
N PRO A 106 -3.28 6.97 11.62
CA PRO A 106 -4.44 7.24 12.49
C PRO A 106 -5.66 6.35 12.19
N TRP A 107 -5.70 5.74 10.99
CA TRP A 107 -6.69 4.74 10.59
C TRP A 107 -6.65 3.47 11.43
N TRP A 108 -5.48 3.00 11.86
CA TRP A 108 -5.37 1.83 12.74
C TRP A 108 -6.02 2.07 14.10
N ARG A 109 -5.84 3.27 14.66
CA ARG A 109 -6.50 3.67 15.91
C ARG A 109 -8.01 3.73 15.74
N ARG A 110 -8.50 4.29 14.63
CA ARG A 110 -9.95 4.34 14.32
C ARG A 110 -10.55 2.95 14.13
N ALA A 111 -9.86 2.05 13.42
CA ALA A 111 -10.29 0.66 13.25
C ALA A 111 -10.33 -0.09 14.59
N LEU A 112 -9.33 0.14 15.46
CA LEU A 112 -9.33 -0.41 16.82
C LEU A 112 -10.53 0.11 17.62
N TRP A 113 -10.78 1.42 17.61
CA TRP A 113 -11.92 2.01 18.30
C TRP A 113 -13.26 1.49 17.76
N TYR A 114 -13.36 1.27 16.45
CA TYR A 114 -14.52 0.66 15.83
C TYR A 114 -14.78 -0.77 16.32
N VAL A 115 -13.73 -1.58 16.49
CA VAL A 115 -13.84 -2.94 17.05
C VAL A 115 -14.19 -2.89 18.53
N VAL A 116 -13.46 -2.10 19.32
CA VAL A 116 -13.61 -2.04 20.78
C VAL A 116 -14.96 -1.46 21.20
N LEU A 117 -15.43 -0.40 20.55
CA LEU A 117 -16.71 0.25 20.88
C LEU A 117 -17.89 -0.33 20.10
N GLY A 118 -17.67 -0.82 18.88
CA GLY A 118 -18.76 -1.28 18.00
C GLY A 118 -19.14 -2.74 18.20
N LEU A 119 -18.18 -3.63 18.49
CA LEU A 119 -18.45 -5.06 18.62
C LEU A 119 -19.28 -5.41 19.87
N PRO A 120 -19.00 -4.87 21.08
CA PRO A 120 -19.79 -5.20 22.26
C PRO A 120 -21.29 -4.89 22.11
N PRO A 121 -21.73 -3.68 21.68
CA PRO A 121 -23.15 -3.41 21.51
C PRO A 121 -23.75 -4.22 20.35
N ALA A 122 -22.99 -4.50 19.29
CA ALA A 122 -23.46 -5.31 18.17
C ALA A 122 -23.78 -6.77 18.55
N VAL A 123 -23.11 -7.31 19.58
CA VAL A 123 -23.28 -8.70 20.04
C VAL A 123 -24.20 -8.79 21.27
N TRP A 124 -24.12 -7.82 22.19
CA TRP A 124 -24.80 -7.91 23.49
C TRP A 124 -26.20 -7.29 23.51
N LEU A 125 -26.52 -6.36 22.60
CA LEU A 125 -27.84 -5.75 22.60
C LEU A 125 -28.89 -6.74 22.08
N PRO A 126 -30.04 -6.89 22.76
CA PRO A 126 -31.10 -7.84 22.42
C PRO A 126 -31.94 -7.33 21.24
N VAL A 127 -31.30 -7.03 20.12
CA VAL A 127 -31.97 -6.62 18.89
C VAL A 127 -32.35 -7.88 18.13
N GLU A 128 -33.65 -8.14 18.01
CA GLU A 128 -34.12 -9.19 17.11
C GLU A 128 -33.95 -8.75 15.65
N PRO A 129 -33.60 -9.65 14.72
CA PRO A 129 -33.09 -11.01 14.96
C PRO A 129 -31.66 -11.00 15.53
N ARG A 130 -31.32 -11.99 16.38
CA ARG A 130 -30.06 -12.09 17.17
C ARG A 130 -28.72 -12.10 16.38
N GLY A 131 -28.75 -11.96 15.06
CA GLY A 131 -27.56 -11.82 14.20
C GLY A 131 -27.48 -10.47 13.46
N LEU A 132 -28.51 -9.63 13.54
CA LEU A 132 -28.61 -8.37 12.81
C LEU A 132 -27.50 -7.39 13.20
N GLY A 133 -27.16 -7.31 14.50
CA GLY A 133 -26.11 -6.43 14.99
C GLY A 133 -24.72 -6.82 14.49
N LEU A 134 -24.39 -8.12 14.50
CA LEU A 134 -23.11 -8.61 13.98
C LEU A 134 -23.02 -8.42 12.46
N LEU A 135 -24.12 -8.64 11.74
CA LEU A 135 -24.18 -8.42 10.30
C LEU A 135 -24.04 -6.93 9.96
N ALA A 136 -24.70 -6.04 10.71
CA ALA A 136 -24.56 -4.59 10.62
C ALA A 136 -23.12 -4.14 10.88
N TRP A 137 -22.48 -4.69 11.92
CA TRP A 137 -21.10 -4.36 12.26
C TRP A 137 -20.10 -4.80 11.17
N LEU A 138 -20.30 -5.96 10.54
CA LEU A 138 -19.46 -6.39 9.43
C LEU A 138 -19.74 -5.59 8.14
N SER A 139 -20.99 -5.24 7.89
CA SER A 139 -21.41 -4.62 6.63
C SER A 139 -21.16 -3.10 6.58
N LEU A 140 -21.09 -2.42 7.73
CA LEU A 140 -20.84 -0.99 7.82
C LEU A 140 -19.50 -0.56 7.21
N PRO A 141 -18.32 -1.14 7.57
CA PRO A 141 -17.06 -0.73 6.95
C PRO A 141 -17.03 -1.02 5.45
N LEU A 142 -17.70 -2.10 5.02
CA LEU A 142 -17.86 -2.42 3.60
C LEU A 142 -18.71 -1.37 2.88
N SER A 143 -19.83 -0.95 3.48
CA SER A 143 -20.71 0.11 2.98
C SER A 143 -19.95 1.43 2.85
N ILE A 144 -19.26 1.86 3.91
CA ILE A 144 -18.46 3.09 3.92
C ILE A 144 -17.34 3.01 2.88
N GLY A 145 -16.65 1.87 2.78
CA GLY A 145 -15.60 1.64 1.80
C GLY A 145 -16.12 1.74 0.36
N MET A 146 -17.22 1.05 0.05
CA MET A 146 -17.83 1.10 -1.28
C MET A 146 -18.41 2.46 -1.63
N LEU A 147 -19.04 3.15 -0.68
CA LEU A 147 -19.51 4.52 -0.88
C LEU A 147 -18.33 5.48 -1.06
N ARG A 148 -17.22 5.28 -0.35
CA ARG A 148 -16.00 6.07 -0.55
C ARG A 148 -15.33 5.78 -1.88
N ILE A 149 -15.39 4.54 -2.38
CA ILE A 149 -14.92 4.20 -3.73
C ILE A 149 -15.83 4.83 -4.78
N TRP A 150 -17.15 4.77 -4.58
CA TRP A 150 -18.11 5.44 -5.44
C TRP A 150 -17.88 6.95 -5.45
N VAL A 151 -17.74 7.57 -4.28
CA VAL A 151 -17.39 8.98 -4.13
C VAL A 151 -16.02 9.24 -4.73
N GLY A 152 -15.02 8.36 -4.61
CA GLY A 152 -13.71 8.47 -5.25
C GLY A 152 -13.76 8.42 -6.78
N MET A 153 -14.60 7.55 -7.33
CA MET A 153 -14.89 7.44 -8.76
C MET A 153 -15.72 8.64 -9.26
N ALA A 154 -16.61 9.16 -8.41
CA ALA A 154 -17.32 10.41 -8.65
C ALA A 154 -16.41 11.64 -8.44
N GLU A 155 -15.38 11.53 -7.59
CA GLU A 155 -14.35 12.52 -7.23
C GLU A 155 -13.28 12.68 -8.33
N LEU A 156 -13.57 12.18 -9.53
CA LEU A 156 -13.34 12.92 -10.80
C LEU A 156 -14.07 14.30 -10.79
N ASP A 157 -14.15 14.94 -9.61
CA ASP A 157 -14.84 16.12 -9.14
C ASP A 157 -14.22 17.39 -9.69
N THR A 158 -13.03 17.33 -10.30
CA THR A 158 -12.56 18.43 -11.15
C THR A 158 -13.64 18.83 -12.15
N ARG A 159 -14.45 17.87 -12.57
CA ARG A 159 -15.52 18.03 -13.55
C ARG A 159 -16.83 18.52 -12.91
N TRP A 160 -17.06 18.23 -11.62
CA TRP A 160 -18.22 18.71 -10.85
C TRP A 160 -17.99 20.10 -10.24
N VAL A 161 -16.77 20.42 -9.80
CA VAL A 161 -16.34 21.76 -9.38
C VAL A 161 -16.41 22.72 -10.57
N ILE A 162 -15.90 22.32 -11.76
CA ILE A 162 -16.11 23.06 -13.01
C ILE A 162 -17.60 23.13 -13.37
N TRP A 163 -18.43 22.12 -13.03
CA TRP A 163 -19.88 22.19 -13.26
C TRP A 163 -20.63 23.13 -12.28
N ARG A 164 -20.15 23.31 -11.05
CA ARG A 164 -20.79 24.18 -10.05
C ARG A 164 -20.27 25.63 -10.10
N ARG A 165 -18.98 25.81 -10.37
CA ARG A 165 -18.28 27.11 -10.36
C ARG A 165 -17.75 27.55 -11.71
N GLY A 166 -17.62 26.62 -12.65
CA GLY A 166 -16.94 26.91 -13.91
C GLY A 166 -17.75 27.83 -14.80
N VAL A 167 -17.03 28.66 -15.53
CA VAL A 167 -17.60 29.64 -16.46
C VAL A 167 -17.57 29.04 -17.86
N THR A 168 -18.69 29.12 -18.57
CA THR A 168 -18.77 28.68 -19.97
C THR A 168 -18.28 29.79 -20.89
N VAL A 169 -17.28 29.48 -21.72
CA VAL A 169 -16.75 30.40 -22.73
C VAL A 169 -16.64 29.69 -24.06
N ARG A 170 -16.71 30.47 -25.13
CA ARG A 170 -16.43 29.99 -26.48
C ARG A 170 -14.92 29.97 -26.69
N ALA A 171 -14.39 28.84 -27.10
CA ALA A 171 -12.96 28.65 -27.30
C ALA A 171 -12.64 28.27 -28.74
N ARG A 172 -11.44 28.60 -29.18
CA ARG A 172 -10.91 28.17 -30.47
C ARG A 172 -10.16 26.85 -30.26
N PHE A 173 -10.59 25.81 -30.97
CA PHE A 173 -9.95 24.49 -30.93
C PHE A 173 -8.97 24.38 -32.09
N GLU A 174 -7.74 23.99 -31.78
CA GLU A 174 -6.71 23.65 -32.75
C GLU A 174 -6.29 22.20 -32.52
N THR A 175 -6.21 21.42 -33.59
CA THR A 175 -5.78 20.02 -33.49
C THR A 175 -4.30 19.98 -33.15
N ASP A 176 -3.92 19.31 -32.06
CA ASP A 176 -2.51 19.21 -31.70
C ASP A 176 -1.84 18.13 -32.57
N LEU A 177 -1.24 18.56 -33.68
CA LEU A 177 -0.55 17.67 -34.62
C LEU A 177 0.72 17.02 -34.03
N LEU A 178 1.17 17.47 -32.86
CA LEU A 178 2.39 16.99 -32.20
C LEU A 178 2.12 15.96 -31.09
N SER A 179 0.86 15.73 -30.74
CA SER A 179 0.50 14.83 -29.65
C SER A 179 0.17 13.43 -30.18
N GLU A 180 0.73 12.41 -29.52
CA GLU A 180 0.55 10.98 -29.83
C GLU A 180 -0.91 10.52 -29.75
N SER A 181 -1.77 11.29 -29.09
CA SER A 181 -3.19 10.97 -28.95
C SER A 181 -4.00 11.52 -30.12
N PRO A 182 -4.69 10.67 -30.91
CA PRO A 182 -5.46 11.08 -32.09
C PRO A 182 -6.66 12.01 -31.77
N ASN A 183 -6.98 12.23 -30.49
CA ASN A 183 -8.09 13.05 -30.02
C ASN A 183 -7.64 14.22 -29.14
N SER A 184 -6.39 14.67 -29.26
CA SER A 184 -5.88 15.80 -28.48
C SER A 184 -6.05 17.13 -29.24
N TYR A 185 -6.71 18.07 -28.58
CA TYR A 185 -6.96 19.42 -29.08
C TYR A 185 -6.30 20.42 -28.13
N ARG A 186 -5.63 21.43 -28.68
CA ARG A 186 -5.29 22.65 -27.95
C ARG A 186 -6.46 23.61 -28.00
N VAL A 187 -6.79 24.17 -26.85
CA VAL A 187 -7.95 25.03 -26.68
C VAL A 187 -7.47 26.39 -26.23
N HIS A 188 -7.73 27.39 -27.05
CA HIS A 188 -7.42 28.80 -26.80
C HIS A 188 -8.70 29.51 -26.37
N PHE A 189 -8.68 30.11 -25.18
CA PHE A 189 -9.82 30.86 -24.68
C PHE A 189 -9.37 32.07 -23.88
N ARG A 190 -10.26 33.04 -23.77
CA ARG A 190 -10.07 34.24 -22.96
C ARG A 190 -10.85 34.09 -21.67
N THR A 191 -10.19 34.26 -20.52
CA THR A 191 -10.86 34.29 -19.21
C THR A 191 -11.74 35.54 -19.09
N LEU A 192 -12.64 35.57 -18.11
CA LEU A 192 -13.45 36.77 -17.80
C LEU A 192 -12.59 38.00 -17.50
N ASP A 193 -11.40 37.81 -16.93
CA ASP A 193 -10.45 38.89 -16.63
C ASP A 193 -9.66 39.35 -17.87
N GLY A 194 -9.93 38.76 -19.04
CA GLY A 194 -9.33 39.15 -20.31
C GLY A 194 -7.98 38.51 -20.61
N HIS A 195 -7.53 37.53 -19.82
CA HIS A 195 -6.29 36.79 -20.07
C HIS A 195 -6.51 35.66 -21.06
N GLU A 196 -5.57 35.52 -22.01
CA GLU A 196 -5.58 34.40 -22.96
C GLU A 196 -4.88 33.19 -22.34
N VAL A 197 -5.56 32.05 -22.34
CA VAL A 197 -5.09 30.79 -21.75
C VAL A 197 -5.17 29.69 -22.80
N THR A 198 -4.13 28.87 -22.85
CA THR A 198 -4.08 27.67 -23.69
C THR A 198 -4.10 26.43 -22.80
N ALA A 199 -5.05 25.54 -23.05
CA ALA A 199 -5.18 24.29 -22.30
C ALA A 199 -5.36 23.10 -23.25
N ASN A 200 -4.98 21.91 -22.80
CA ASN A 200 -5.16 20.68 -23.56
C ASN A 200 -6.54 20.08 -23.25
N ALA A 201 -7.29 19.72 -24.29
CA ALA A 201 -8.57 19.03 -24.19
C ALA A 201 -8.55 17.73 -25.00
N HIS A 202 -9.14 16.68 -24.45
CA HIS A 202 -9.22 15.37 -25.09
C HIS A 202 -10.45 15.20 -26.01
N LEU A 203 -11.33 16.20 -26.08
CA LEU A 203 -12.58 16.16 -26.82
C LEU A 203 -12.89 17.57 -27.33
N ARG A 204 -13.53 17.67 -28.50
CA ARG A 204 -14.10 18.93 -29.00
C ARG A 204 -15.57 19.03 -28.60
N GLY A 205 -15.95 20.18 -28.04
CA GLY A 205 -17.33 20.45 -27.63
C GLY A 205 -18.23 20.74 -28.81
N ARG A 206 -19.50 20.35 -28.71
CA ARG A 206 -20.53 20.76 -29.68
C ARG A 206 -20.76 22.27 -29.50
N GLY A 207 -20.45 23.07 -30.53
CA GLY A 207 -20.60 24.53 -30.50
C GLY A 207 -19.35 25.31 -30.08
N ASP A 208 -18.20 24.64 -29.97
CA ASP A 208 -16.94 25.24 -29.54
C ASP A 208 -17.00 25.88 -28.13
N GLU A 209 -17.86 25.34 -27.27
CA GLU A 209 -18.00 25.75 -25.87
C GLU A 209 -17.13 24.90 -24.95
N ILE A 210 -16.50 25.56 -23.99
CA ILE A 210 -15.77 24.92 -22.88
C ILE A 210 -16.19 25.52 -21.55
N ARG A 211 -15.91 24.79 -20.48
CA ARG A 211 -16.08 25.25 -19.12
C ARG A 211 -14.75 25.18 -18.39
N TYR A 212 -14.31 26.28 -17.77
CA TYR A 212 -13.04 26.33 -17.05
C TYR A 212 -13.25 26.73 -15.58
N ASP A 213 -12.32 26.36 -14.70
CA ASP A 213 -12.34 26.78 -13.29
C ASP A 213 -11.72 28.18 -13.15
N PRO A 214 -12.43 29.21 -12.63
CA PRO A 214 -11.87 30.53 -12.43
C PRO A 214 -10.70 30.58 -11.42
N GLN A 215 -10.58 29.60 -10.52
CA GLN A 215 -9.45 29.53 -9.56
C GLN A 215 -8.20 28.86 -10.17
N ASP A 216 -8.37 28.04 -11.21
CA ASP A 216 -7.30 27.34 -11.92
C ASP A 216 -7.66 27.23 -13.41
N PRO A 217 -7.33 28.24 -14.24
CA PRO A 217 -7.75 28.30 -15.63
C PRO A 217 -7.08 27.24 -16.52
N THR A 218 -6.10 26.48 -16.00
CA THR A 218 -5.52 25.35 -16.73
C THR A 218 -6.46 24.14 -16.78
N ARG A 219 -7.47 24.09 -15.91
CA ARG A 219 -8.45 23.01 -15.83
C ARG A 219 -9.66 23.32 -16.70
N VAL A 220 -9.72 22.68 -17.87
CA VAL A 220 -10.80 22.86 -18.85
C VAL A 220 -11.60 21.58 -19.04
N LEU A 221 -12.93 21.72 -19.11
CA LEU A 221 -13.87 20.64 -19.38
C LEU A 221 -14.72 20.95 -20.61
N VAL A 222 -14.88 19.97 -21.49
CA VAL A 222 -15.81 20.03 -22.60
C VAL A 222 -17.16 19.44 -22.20
N PRO A 223 -18.28 20.18 -22.33
CA PRO A 223 -19.59 19.74 -21.87
C PRO A 223 -20.21 18.68 -22.80
N THR A 224 -19.93 17.41 -22.55
CA THR A 224 -20.60 16.27 -23.23
C THR A 224 -21.80 15.76 -22.43
N ARG A 225 -22.91 16.50 -22.41
CA ARG A 225 -24.08 16.29 -21.51
C ARG A 225 -24.58 14.84 -21.32
N VAL A 226 -24.38 13.92 -22.29
CA VAL A 226 -24.92 12.56 -22.26
C VAL A 226 -23.94 11.50 -21.71
N ALA A 227 -22.64 11.63 -21.95
CA ALA A 227 -21.66 10.62 -21.52
C ALA A 227 -21.50 10.58 -19.98
N TRP A 228 -21.67 11.73 -19.32
CA TRP A 228 -21.53 11.88 -17.87
C TRP A 228 -22.56 11.11 -17.08
N LEU A 229 -23.82 11.16 -17.52
CA LEU A 229 -24.91 10.49 -16.84
C LEU A 229 -24.70 8.97 -16.91
N GLY A 230 -24.22 8.46 -18.04
CA GLY A 230 -23.88 7.06 -18.22
C GLY A 230 -22.73 6.60 -17.32
N ILE A 231 -21.65 7.39 -17.21
CA ILE A 231 -20.49 7.04 -16.37
C ILE A 231 -20.84 7.14 -14.88
N ALA A 232 -21.56 8.19 -14.47
CA ALA A 232 -22.01 8.34 -13.09
C ALA A 232 -23.00 7.24 -12.69
N LEU A 233 -23.94 6.90 -13.59
CA LEU A 233 -24.86 5.78 -13.39
C LEU A 233 -24.11 4.45 -13.34
N ALA A 234 -23.15 4.19 -14.23
CA ALA A 234 -22.35 2.97 -14.20
C ALA A 234 -21.53 2.86 -12.91
N ALA A 235 -20.88 3.93 -12.47
CA ALA A 235 -20.14 3.97 -11.20
C ALA A 235 -21.07 3.72 -10.01
N PHE A 236 -22.28 4.30 -10.03
CA PHE A 236 -23.31 4.04 -9.03
C PHE A 236 -23.78 2.58 -9.06
N MET A 237 -24.04 2.00 -10.22
CA MET A 237 -24.45 0.58 -10.36
C MET A 237 -23.38 -0.38 -9.83
N VAL A 238 -22.10 -0.06 -10.05
CA VAL A 238 -20.97 -0.94 -9.69
C VAL A 238 -20.57 -0.81 -8.21
N SER A 239 -20.67 0.38 -7.63
CA SER A 239 -20.15 0.63 -6.27
C SER A 239 -21.14 1.31 -5.34
N GLY A 240 -21.94 2.26 -5.84
CA GLY A 240 -22.94 2.99 -5.06
C GLY A 240 -24.08 2.10 -4.55
N ILE A 241 -24.70 1.30 -5.44
CA ILE A 241 -25.82 0.40 -5.09
C ILE A 241 -25.40 -0.60 -4.03
N TRP A 242 -24.23 -1.23 -4.22
CA TRP A 242 -23.71 -2.19 -3.25
C TRP A 242 -23.32 -1.53 -1.94
N GLY A 243 -22.74 -0.32 -1.98
CA GLY A 243 -22.50 0.48 -0.79
C GLY A 243 -23.77 0.77 0.01
N VAL A 244 -24.86 1.18 -0.66
CA VAL A 244 -26.17 1.41 -0.02
C VAL A 244 -26.77 0.10 0.51
N ALA A 245 -26.78 -0.97 -0.29
CA ALA A 245 -27.32 -2.27 0.10
C ALA A 245 -26.60 -2.84 1.33
N CYS A 246 -25.27 -2.74 1.39
CA CYS A 246 -24.47 -3.13 2.56
C CYS A 246 -24.72 -2.24 3.79
N GLY A 247 -25.27 -1.04 3.62
CA GLY A 247 -25.65 -0.15 4.72
C GLY A 247 -27.02 -0.49 5.34
N VAL A 248 -27.90 -1.16 4.61
CA VAL A 248 -29.28 -1.50 5.05
C VAL A 248 -29.30 -2.25 6.40
N PRO A 249 -28.46 -3.27 6.65
CA PRO A 249 -28.45 -3.95 7.93
C PRO A 249 -28.13 -3.02 9.11
N THR A 250 -27.26 -2.03 8.92
CA THR A 250 -26.94 -1.03 9.94
C THR A 250 -28.13 -0.14 10.23
N ILE A 251 -28.82 0.34 9.20
CA ILE A 251 -29.99 1.21 9.36
C ILE A 251 -31.10 0.44 10.09
N LEU A 252 -31.37 -0.81 9.70
CA LEU A 252 -32.36 -1.66 10.37
C LEU A 252 -31.99 -1.92 11.82
N TRP A 253 -30.71 -2.15 12.12
CA TRP A 253 -30.24 -2.37 13.48
C TRP A 253 -30.37 -1.13 14.35
N LEU A 254 -29.96 0.05 13.85
CA LEU A 254 -30.12 1.32 14.56
C LEU A 254 -31.60 1.64 14.83
N ASN A 255 -32.48 1.41 13.85
CA ASN A 255 -33.91 1.69 13.98
C ASN A 255 -34.59 0.77 15.01
N ARG A 256 -34.19 -0.52 15.06
CA ARG A 256 -34.67 -1.45 16.09
C ARG A 256 -34.08 -1.15 17.47
N LEU A 257 -32.83 -0.71 17.51
CA LEU A 257 -32.17 -0.29 18.74
C LEU A 257 -32.85 0.94 19.34
N SER A 258 -33.27 1.92 18.52
CA SER A 258 -34.06 3.07 18.98
C SER A 258 -35.49 2.72 19.41
N ALA A 259 -36.00 1.55 19.03
CA ALA A 259 -37.31 1.05 19.41
C ALA A 259 -37.30 0.18 20.67
N LEU A 260 -36.12 -0.04 21.29
CA LEU A 260 -36.03 -0.74 22.56
C LEU A 260 -36.62 0.15 23.68
N PRO A 261 -37.43 -0.41 24.61
CA PRO A 261 -37.87 0.32 25.78
C PRO A 261 -36.64 0.57 26.68
N PHE A 262 -36.29 1.84 26.85
CA PHE A 262 -35.26 2.30 27.80
C PHE A 262 -35.87 2.50 29.18
#